data_AF-A0A7S1C261-F1
#
_entry.id   AF-A0A7S1C261-F1
#
_cell.length_a   1.000
_cell.length_b   1.000
_cell.length_c   1.000
_cell.angle_alpha   90.00
_cell.angle_beta   90.00
_cell.angle_gamma   90.00
#
_symmetry.space_group_name_H-M   'P 1'
#
loop_
_entity.id
_entity.type
_entity.pdbx_description
1 polymer ?
#
loop_
_entity_poly.entity_id
_entity_poly.type
_entity_poly.pdbx_seq_one_letter_code
_entity_poly.pdbx_strand_id
1 'polypeptide(L)'
;MEEYDELLQKPDDHGLLDMSHRAWRIIDKSVFGWADTLITLNVSFNDLPAIPKEIGLLSLLQELNAASNEIETLPDEIGKCQRLTTLKIANNKLDELPRGLGDCKNLEHIFAANNRIQALPDTIGKLSHLVTLSVPSNKLQRVPLSLFNCTALEIVDFTSNPELEMIPDELRTNTPMVLWICRQFQLKQDVIDELRAANDDLEHLTKLGDDERLEMRKEMVSLRKRNRDLLDREPKLYMKVKLGVKGCASRVCTIQ
;
A
#
# COMPACT_ATOMS: atom_id res chain seq x y z
N MET A 1 -3.59 -31.49 27.42
CA MET A 1 -2.96 -32.37 26.42
C MET A 1 -4.13 -32.84 25.57
N GLU A 2 -4.57 -31.98 24.66
CA GLU A 2 -5.77 -32.19 23.84
C GLU A 2 -5.39 -31.91 22.39
N GLU A 3 -5.45 -32.99 21.60
CA GLU A 3 -5.75 -33.10 20.17
C GLU A 3 -5.39 -31.91 19.26
N TYR A 4 -4.12 -31.84 18.84
CA TYR A 4 -3.68 -31.09 17.64
C TYR A 4 -3.47 -32.05 16.45
N ASP A 5 -4.39 -32.98 16.25
CA ASP A 5 -4.35 -33.94 15.13
C ASP A 5 -5.52 -33.71 14.16
N GLU A 6 -5.98 -32.45 14.04
CA GLU A 6 -6.60 -32.02 12.79
C GLU A 6 -5.49 -31.98 11.74
N LEU A 7 -5.34 -33.11 11.05
CA LEU A 7 -4.49 -33.29 9.87
C LEU A 7 -4.44 -32.00 9.07
N LEU A 8 -3.27 -31.37 9.08
CA LEU A 8 -2.96 -30.23 8.23
C LEU A 8 -3.44 -30.54 6.82
N GLN A 9 -4.48 -29.83 6.40
CA GLN A 9 -5.10 -30.08 5.11
C GLN A 9 -4.06 -29.80 4.03
N LYS A 10 -3.84 -30.77 3.14
CA LYS A 10 -2.97 -30.56 1.99
C LYS A 10 -3.54 -29.43 1.11
N PRO A 11 -2.69 -28.67 0.39
CA PRO A 11 -3.16 -27.76 -0.65
C PRO A 11 -4.03 -28.51 -1.67
N ASP A 12 -5.01 -27.82 -2.24
CA ASP A 12 -5.83 -28.36 -3.32
C ASP A 12 -5.04 -28.49 -4.63
N ASP A 13 -5.69 -29.00 -5.67
CA ASP A 13 -5.08 -29.21 -6.99
C ASP A 13 -4.66 -27.89 -7.69
N HIS A 14 -5.10 -26.74 -7.16
CA HIS A 14 -4.74 -25.40 -7.61
C HIS A 14 -3.67 -24.74 -6.72
N GLY A 15 -3.14 -25.46 -5.73
CA GLY A 15 -2.13 -24.93 -4.82
C GLY A 15 -2.69 -23.95 -3.79
N LEU A 16 -4.00 -23.94 -3.54
CA LEU A 16 -4.62 -23.17 -2.48
C LEU A 16 -4.61 -23.98 -1.18
N LEU A 17 -4.13 -23.36 -0.13
CA LEU A 17 -4.22 -23.85 1.24
C LEU A 17 -5.01 -22.88 2.09
N ASP A 18 -6.21 -23.28 2.47
CA ASP A 18 -7.05 -22.53 3.39
C ASP A 18 -6.94 -23.07 4.83
N MET A 19 -6.54 -22.19 5.72
CA MET A 19 -6.32 -22.40 7.14
C MET A 19 -7.01 -21.30 7.96
N SER A 20 -7.97 -20.59 7.36
CA SER A 20 -8.70 -19.53 8.02
C SER A 20 -9.68 -20.04 9.07
N HIS A 21 -10.03 -19.21 10.05
CA HIS A 21 -11.03 -19.51 11.09
C HIS A 21 -10.72 -20.74 11.97
N ARG A 22 -9.45 -21.05 12.22
CA ARG A 22 -9.05 -22.22 13.03
C ARG A 22 -8.52 -21.87 14.42
N ALA A 23 -8.60 -20.61 14.84
CA ALA A 23 -8.05 -20.10 16.11
C ALA A 23 -6.55 -20.45 16.31
N TRP A 24 -5.81 -20.51 15.20
CA TRP A 24 -4.39 -20.87 15.24
C TRP A 24 -3.55 -19.75 15.84
N ARG A 25 -2.60 -20.15 16.70
CA ARG A 25 -1.61 -19.24 17.29
C ARG A 25 -0.24 -19.36 16.66
N ILE A 26 0.00 -20.40 15.86
CA ILE A 26 1.26 -20.68 15.19
C ILE A 26 0.95 -21.31 13.84
N ILE A 27 1.71 -20.93 12.81
CA ILE A 27 1.73 -21.66 11.52
C ILE A 27 2.71 -22.82 11.66
N ASP A 28 2.22 -24.05 11.52
CA ASP A 28 3.08 -25.24 11.61
C ASP A 28 4.12 -25.27 10.49
N LYS A 29 5.32 -25.80 10.79
CA LYS A 29 6.42 -25.83 9.81
C LYS A 29 6.13 -26.71 8.60
N SER A 30 5.23 -27.69 8.74
CA SER A 30 4.80 -28.54 7.64
C SER A 30 4.14 -27.76 6.50
N VAL A 31 3.55 -26.58 6.75
CA VAL A 31 3.01 -25.69 5.71
C VAL A 31 4.06 -25.33 4.66
N PHE A 32 5.29 -25.13 5.10
CA PHE A 32 6.40 -24.75 4.21
C PHE A 32 6.99 -25.96 3.45
N GLY A 33 6.55 -27.18 3.77
CA GLY A 33 6.86 -28.38 3.00
C GLY A 33 6.20 -28.40 1.61
N TRP A 34 5.20 -27.54 1.38
CA TRP A 34 4.51 -27.41 0.09
C TRP A 34 5.04 -26.25 -0.77
N ALA A 35 6.30 -25.84 -0.56
CA ALA A 35 6.93 -24.73 -1.28
C ALA A 35 6.86 -24.84 -2.82
N ASP A 36 6.82 -26.06 -3.35
CA ASP A 36 6.79 -26.35 -4.78
C ASP A 36 5.38 -26.44 -5.37
N THR A 37 4.33 -26.35 -4.55
CA THR A 37 2.93 -26.44 -5.02
C THR A 37 2.06 -25.28 -4.54
N LEU A 38 2.44 -24.60 -3.46
CA LEU A 38 1.61 -23.60 -2.83
C LEU A 38 1.62 -22.27 -3.61
N ILE A 39 0.45 -21.90 -4.12
CA ILE A 39 0.19 -20.67 -4.88
C ILE A 39 -0.57 -19.67 -4.02
N THR A 40 -1.53 -20.12 -3.22
CA THR A 40 -2.34 -19.25 -2.36
C THR A 40 -2.36 -19.77 -0.94
N LEU A 41 -1.99 -18.91 0.00
CA LEU A 41 -2.03 -19.22 1.44
C LEU A 41 -3.03 -18.30 2.14
N ASN A 42 -4.11 -18.88 2.66
CA ASN A 42 -5.08 -18.17 3.48
C ASN A 42 -4.95 -18.61 4.94
N VAL A 43 -4.43 -17.74 5.79
CA VAL A 43 -4.34 -17.90 7.25
C VAL A 43 -5.15 -16.84 8.00
N SER A 44 -6.12 -16.22 7.32
CA SER A 44 -6.93 -15.14 7.91
C SER A 44 -7.84 -15.61 9.04
N PHE A 45 -8.31 -14.70 9.90
CA PHE A 45 -9.21 -15.02 11.01
C PHE A 45 -8.65 -16.08 11.98
N ASN A 46 -7.42 -15.87 12.43
CA ASN A 46 -6.75 -16.67 13.45
C ASN A 46 -6.17 -15.75 14.55
N ASP A 47 -5.42 -16.31 15.49
CA ASP A 47 -4.78 -15.57 16.59
C ASP A 47 -3.24 -15.53 16.40
N LEU A 48 -2.77 -15.44 15.15
CA LEU A 48 -1.34 -15.52 14.84
C LEU A 48 -0.62 -14.23 15.30
N PRO A 49 0.43 -14.34 16.15
CA PRO A 49 1.20 -13.18 16.59
C PRO A 49 2.26 -12.74 15.57
N ALA A 50 2.66 -13.64 14.67
CA ALA A 50 3.69 -13.39 13.65
C ALA A 50 3.55 -14.35 12.47
N ILE A 51 4.02 -13.93 11.29
CA ILE A 51 4.30 -14.83 10.18
C ILE A 51 5.76 -15.32 10.31
N PRO A 52 6.02 -16.63 10.25
CA PRO A 52 7.37 -17.16 10.38
C PRO A 52 8.21 -16.87 9.12
N LYS A 53 9.52 -16.71 9.30
CA LYS A 53 10.48 -16.41 8.21
C LYS A 53 10.50 -17.45 7.09
N GLU A 54 10.07 -18.67 7.39
CA GLU A 54 9.90 -19.78 6.46
C GLU A 54 8.90 -19.45 5.33
N ILE A 55 8.08 -18.39 5.46
CA ILE A 55 7.28 -17.85 4.34
C ILE A 55 8.13 -17.61 3.09
N GLY A 56 9.40 -17.20 3.25
CA GLY A 56 10.32 -16.98 2.15
C GLY A 56 10.75 -18.24 1.39
N LEU A 57 10.38 -19.44 1.85
CA LEU A 57 10.55 -20.69 1.11
C LEU A 57 9.47 -20.86 0.02
N LEU A 58 8.31 -20.23 0.18
CA LEU A 58 7.16 -20.36 -0.73
C LEU A 58 7.38 -19.52 -2.00
N SER A 59 8.28 -19.97 -2.86
CA SER A 59 8.71 -19.24 -4.07
C SER A 59 7.62 -19.12 -5.14
N LEU A 60 6.61 -20.01 -5.09
CA LEU A 60 5.46 -20.01 -6.00
C LEU A 60 4.28 -19.18 -5.50
N LEU A 61 4.33 -18.69 -4.26
CA LEU A 61 3.24 -17.97 -3.63
C LEU A 61 2.90 -16.70 -4.41
N GLN A 62 1.64 -16.60 -4.84
CA GLN A 62 1.06 -15.46 -5.54
C GLN A 62 0.15 -14.64 -4.64
N GLU A 63 -0.59 -15.29 -3.74
CA GLU A 63 -1.47 -14.61 -2.80
C GLU A 63 -1.23 -15.07 -1.36
N LEU A 64 -1.00 -14.09 -0.48
CA LEU A 64 -0.97 -14.28 0.96
C LEU A 64 -2.12 -13.49 1.61
N ASN A 65 -3.05 -14.22 2.22
CA ASN A 65 -4.09 -13.63 3.06
C ASN A 65 -3.85 -13.97 4.53
N ALA A 66 -3.39 -12.99 5.30
CA ALA A 66 -3.17 -13.06 6.74
C ALA A 66 -3.98 -11.99 7.48
N ALA A 67 -5.12 -11.55 6.92
CA ALA A 67 -5.98 -10.56 7.54
C ALA A 67 -6.66 -11.09 8.82
N SER A 68 -7.10 -10.19 9.70
CA SER A 68 -7.83 -10.51 10.94
C SER A 68 -7.04 -11.50 11.81
N ASN A 69 -5.84 -11.09 12.21
CA ASN A 69 -4.96 -11.82 13.11
C ASN A 69 -4.39 -10.87 14.18
N GLU A 70 -3.42 -11.34 14.96
CA GLU A 70 -2.73 -10.55 15.99
C GLU A 70 -1.27 -10.24 15.60
N ILE A 71 -1.00 -10.16 14.28
CA ILE A 71 0.36 -10.09 13.75
C ILE A 71 1.00 -8.75 14.10
N GLU A 72 2.12 -8.78 14.84
CA GLU A 72 2.88 -7.58 15.22
C GLU A 72 3.98 -7.24 14.20
N THR A 73 4.55 -8.25 13.55
CA THR A 73 5.63 -8.08 12.57
C THR A 73 5.50 -9.06 11.40
N LEU A 74 5.86 -8.61 10.20
CA LEU A 74 6.13 -9.49 9.07
C LEU A 74 7.64 -9.69 8.89
N PRO A 75 8.10 -10.89 8.52
CA PRO A 75 9.53 -11.16 8.33
C PRO A 75 10.04 -10.53 7.03
N ASP A 76 11.30 -10.08 7.01
CA ASP A 76 11.96 -9.56 5.79
C ASP A 76 12.05 -10.62 4.69
N GLU A 77 12.04 -11.91 5.06
CA GLU A 77 12.03 -13.04 4.12
C GLU A 77 10.81 -13.07 3.20
N ILE A 78 9.74 -12.31 3.46
CA ILE A 78 8.63 -12.13 2.50
C ILE A 78 9.13 -11.66 1.14
N GLY A 79 10.24 -10.91 1.09
CA GLY A 79 10.90 -10.47 -0.14
C GLY A 79 11.39 -11.61 -1.04
N LYS A 80 11.50 -12.85 -0.53
CA LYS A 80 11.86 -14.03 -1.31
C LYS A 80 10.68 -14.62 -2.09
N CYS A 81 9.44 -14.26 -1.74
CA CYS A 81 8.24 -14.64 -2.48
C CYS A 81 8.14 -13.78 -3.77
N GLN A 82 9.00 -14.06 -4.75
CA GLN A 82 9.12 -13.22 -5.96
C GLN A 82 7.88 -13.24 -6.85
N ARG A 83 6.99 -14.23 -6.70
CA ARG A 83 5.72 -14.33 -7.44
C ARG A 83 4.54 -13.70 -6.72
N LEU A 84 4.74 -13.16 -5.53
CA LEU A 84 3.65 -12.58 -4.74
C LEU A 84 3.07 -11.37 -5.47
N THR A 85 1.80 -11.44 -5.84
CA THR A 85 1.03 -10.38 -6.49
C THR A 85 0.08 -9.69 -5.52
N THR A 86 -0.46 -10.44 -4.54
CA THR A 86 -1.46 -9.93 -3.60
C THR A 86 -1.06 -10.21 -2.15
N LEU A 87 -1.01 -9.15 -1.34
CA LEU A 87 -0.77 -9.22 0.10
C LEU A 87 -1.95 -8.59 0.87
N LYS A 88 -2.68 -9.41 1.62
CA LYS A 88 -3.79 -9.00 2.50
C LYS A 88 -3.40 -9.21 3.95
N ILE A 89 -3.23 -8.13 4.69
CA ILE A 89 -2.74 -8.10 6.08
C ILE A 89 -3.57 -7.12 6.95
N ALA A 90 -4.79 -6.80 6.50
CA ALA A 90 -5.69 -5.91 7.22
C ALA A 90 -6.12 -6.49 8.58
N ASN A 91 -6.51 -5.63 9.53
CA ASN A 91 -6.92 -6.00 10.89
C ASN A 91 -5.85 -6.82 11.62
N ASN A 92 -4.70 -6.21 11.86
CA ASN A 92 -3.57 -6.78 12.61
C ASN A 92 -2.97 -5.72 13.56
N LYS A 93 -1.81 -6.00 14.15
CA LYS A 93 -1.09 -5.10 15.07
C LYS A 93 0.23 -4.59 14.50
N LEU A 94 0.39 -4.56 13.18
CA LEU A 94 1.65 -4.20 12.52
C LEU A 94 2.03 -2.74 12.80
N ASP A 95 3.24 -2.52 13.33
CA ASP A 95 3.81 -1.18 13.54
C ASP A 95 4.56 -0.65 12.29
N GLU A 96 5.05 -1.56 11.44
CA GLU A 96 5.73 -1.25 10.18
C GLU A 96 5.58 -2.36 9.14
N LEU A 97 5.84 -2.04 7.88
CA LEU A 97 6.02 -3.05 6.82
C LEU A 97 7.52 -3.35 6.65
N PRO A 98 7.91 -4.63 6.46
CA PRO A 98 9.31 -5.03 6.40
C PRO A 98 9.98 -4.44 5.16
N ARG A 99 11.28 -4.15 5.26
CA ARG A 99 12.05 -3.60 4.12
C ARG A 99 12.15 -4.61 2.99
N GLY A 100 12.18 -5.90 3.33
CA GLY A 100 12.16 -7.00 2.36
C GLY A 100 10.95 -7.00 1.43
N LEU A 101 9.82 -6.36 1.81
CA LEU A 101 8.63 -6.26 0.96
C LEU A 101 8.95 -5.62 -0.41
N GLY A 102 9.89 -4.68 -0.46
CA GLY A 102 10.30 -4.04 -1.71
C GLY A 102 10.99 -4.97 -2.71
N ASP A 103 11.38 -6.18 -2.33
CA ASP A 103 11.98 -7.16 -3.24
C ASP A 103 10.92 -8.09 -3.89
N CYS A 104 9.64 -8.02 -3.47
CA CYS A 104 8.50 -8.66 -4.13
C CYS A 104 8.13 -7.92 -5.43
N LYS A 105 8.97 -8.02 -6.47
CA LYS A 105 8.85 -7.19 -7.69
C LYS A 105 7.50 -7.29 -8.41
N ASN A 106 6.80 -8.42 -8.31
CA ASN A 106 5.50 -8.65 -8.94
C ASN A 106 4.31 -8.25 -8.06
N LEU A 107 4.54 -7.60 -6.91
CA LEU A 107 3.48 -7.23 -6.00
C LEU A 107 2.64 -6.10 -6.59
N GLU A 108 1.34 -6.37 -6.78
CA GLU A 108 0.36 -5.48 -7.41
C GLU A 108 -0.59 -4.89 -6.38
N HIS A 109 -0.96 -5.63 -5.33
CA HIS A 109 -1.97 -5.20 -4.38
C HIS A 109 -1.52 -5.40 -2.93
N ILE A 110 -1.52 -4.31 -2.16
CA ILE A 110 -1.27 -4.30 -0.72
C ILE A 110 -2.50 -3.76 0.01
N PHE A 111 -3.07 -4.59 0.88
CA PHE A 111 -4.18 -4.23 1.76
C PHE A 111 -3.76 -4.39 3.23
N ALA A 112 -3.49 -3.27 3.91
CA ALA A 112 -3.06 -3.24 5.32
C ALA A 112 -3.91 -2.30 6.19
N ALA A 113 -5.22 -2.23 5.90
CA ALA A 113 -6.19 -1.47 6.68
C ALA A 113 -6.20 -1.88 8.17
N ASN A 114 -6.54 -0.98 9.08
CA ASN A 114 -6.70 -1.26 10.52
C ASN A 114 -5.46 -1.95 11.13
N ASN A 115 -4.32 -1.26 11.07
CA ASN A 115 -3.07 -1.66 11.70
C ASN A 115 -2.52 -0.49 12.55
N ARG A 116 -1.25 -0.56 12.95
CA ARG A 116 -0.55 0.50 13.70
C ARG A 116 0.62 1.09 12.91
N ILE A 117 0.59 0.96 11.58
CA ILE A 117 1.71 1.29 10.70
C ILE A 117 2.04 2.77 10.82
N GLN A 118 3.25 3.09 11.26
CA GLN A 118 3.72 4.47 11.46
C GLN A 118 4.44 5.03 10.24
N ALA A 119 5.12 4.17 9.47
CA ALA A 119 5.83 4.55 8.26
C ALA A 119 5.80 3.42 7.23
N LEU A 120 5.78 3.79 5.95
CA LEU A 120 6.06 2.85 4.87
C LEU A 120 7.58 2.78 4.64
N PRO A 121 8.15 1.60 4.34
CA PRO A 121 9.57 1.46 4.10
C PRO A 121 9.97 2.16 2.80
N ASP A 122 11.16 2.78 2.76
CA ASP A 122 11.69 3.42 1.55
C ASP A 122 11.83 2.43 0.38
N THR A 123 11.91 1.13 0.66
CA THR A 123 11.97 0.08 -0.36
C THR A 123 10.65 -0.11 -1.10
N ILE A 124 9.53 0.47 -0.65
CA ILE A 124 8.24 0.40 -1.35
C ILE A 124 8.35 0.91 -2.80
N GLY A 125 9.21 1.90 -3.05
CA GLY A 125 9.46 2.44 -4.38
C GLY A 125 10.10 1.46 -5.39
N LYS A 126 10.58 0.30 -4.94
CA LYS A 126 11.06 -0.76 -5.83
C LYS A 126 9.91 -1.55 -6.47
N LEU A 127 8.70 -1.43 -5.94
CA LEU A 127 7.53 -2.15 -6.42
C LEU A 127 6.97 -1.48 -7.68
N SER A 128 7.60 -1.73 -8.83
CA SER A 128 7.24 -1.12 -10.11
C SER A 128 5.88 -1.57 -10.65
N HIS A 129 5.36 -2.71 -10.17
CA HIS A 129 4.07 -3.28 -10.54
C HIS A 129 2.96 -2.98 -9.54
N LEU A 130 3.23 -2.23 -8.46
CA LEU A 130 2.23 -1.94 -7.44
C LEU A 130 1.11 -1.06 -8.03
N VAL A 131 -0.11 -1.60 -8.07
CA VAL A 131 -1.33 -0.96 -8.57
C VAL A 131 -2.13 -0.36 -7.41
N THR A 132 -2.27 -1.11 -6.32
CA THR A 132 -3.12 -0.73 -5.18
C THR A 132 -2.32 -0.73 -3.88
N LEU A 133 -2.29 0.42 -3.20
CA LEU A 133 -1.78 0.56 -1.84
C LEU A 133 -2.87 1.12 -0.92
N SER A 134 -3.47 0.24 -0.12
CA SER A 134 -4.50 0.60 0.85
C SER A 134 -3.99 0.39 2.27
N VAL A 135 -3.77 1.48 3.00
CA VAL A 135 -3.39 1.48 4.42
C VAL A 135 -4.29 2.40 5.27
N PRO A 136 -5.62 2.35 5.13
CA PRO A 136 -6.51 3.19 5.91
C PRO A 136 -6.53 2.78 7.38
N SER A 137 -6.91 3.70 8.27
CA SER A 137 -7.02 3.45 9.72
C SER A 137 -5.72 2.92 10.31
N ASN A 138 -4.63 3.67 10.10
CA ASN A 138 -3.31 3.38 10.62
C ASN A 138 -2.78 4.61 11.39
N LYS A 139 -1.49 4.60 11.74
CA LYS A 139 -0.80 5.72 12.40
C LYS A 139 0.24 6.35 11.50
N LEU A 140 0.01 6.33 10.19
CA LEU A 140 1.01 6.73 9.21
C LEU A 140 1.38 8.20 9.42
N GLN A 141 2.65 8.47 9.70
CA GLN A 141 3.16 9.83 9.92
C GLN A 141 3.74 10.45 8.65
N ARG A 142 4.30 9.62 7.77
CA ARG A 142 4.95 10.07 6.53
C ARG A 142 4.86 9.02 5.44
N VAL A 143 4.85 9.51 4.21
CA VAL A 143 4.94 8.69 2.99
C VAL A 143 6.33 8.88 2.39
N PRO A 144 7.09 7.81 2.11
CA PRO A 144 8.43 7.92 1.55
C PRO A 144 8.38 8.46 0.12
N LEU A 145 9.36 9.31 -0.23
CA LEU A 145 9.51 9.86 -1.58
C LEU A 145 9.64 8.77 -2.64
N SER A 146 10.18 7.61 -2.26
CA SER A 146 10.36 6.47 -3.16
C SER A 146 9.04 5.93 -3.70
N LEU A 147 7.90 6.16 -3.04
CA LEU A 147 6.58 5.78 -3.58
C LEU A 147 6.31 6.42 -4.95
N PHE A 148 6.98 7.52 -5.28
CA PHE A 148 6.97 8.11 -6.62
C PHE A 148 7.43 7.14 -7.72
N ASN A 149 8.32 6.19 -7.39
CA ASN A 149 8.86 5.22 -8.33
C ASN A 149 7.88 4.08 -8.64
N CYS A 150 6.79 3.94 -7.89
CA CYS A 150 5.69 3.03 -8.20
C CYS A 150 4.87 3.60 -9.37
N THR A 151 5.37 3.43 -10.60
CA THR A 151 4.76 4.02 -11.79
C THR A 151 3.43 3.40 -12.18
N ALA A 152 3.15 2.17 -11.75
CA ALA A 152 1.89 1.46 -12.00
C ALA A 152 0.82 1.76 -10.95
N LEU A 153 1.10 2.61 -9.96
CA LEU A 153 0.17 2.88 -8.86
C LEU A 153 -1.05 3.61 -9.40
N GLU A 154 -2.24 3.06 -9.14
CA GLU A 154 -3.53 3.57 -9.58
C GLU A 154 -4.42 3.95 -8.39
N ILE A 155 -4.34 3.18 -7.30
CA ILE A 155 -5.18 3.34 -6.12
C ILE A 155 -4.31 3.51 -4.88
N VAL A 156 -4.50 4.64 -4.19
CA VAL A 156 -3.91 4.90 -2.89
C VAL A 156 -5.00 5.26 -1.90
N ASP A 157 -4.99 4.59 -0.75
CA ASP A 157 -5.88 4.90 0.36
C ASP A 157 -5.11 5.00 1.68
N PHE A 158 -4.89 6.23 2.14
CA PHE A 158 -4.36 6.56 3.45
C PHE A 158 -5.42 7.18 4.38
N THR A 159 -6.72 6.98 4.12
CA THR A 159 -7.81 7.54 4.95
C THR A 159 -7.62 7.17 6.42
N SER A 160 -8.12 8.01 7.32
CA SER A 160 -8.05 7.73 8.77
C SER A 160 -6.63 7.50 9.31
N ASN A 161 -5.64 8.22 8.78
CA ASN A 161 -4.30 8.35 9.35
C ASN A 161 -4.12 9.76 9.96
N PRO A 162 -4.52 9.99 11.22
CA PRO A 162 -4.58 11.33 11.80
C PRO A 162 -3.20 11.98 12.03
N GLU A 163 -2.15 11.16 12.09
CA GLU A 163 -0.76 11.60 12.30
C GLU A 163 -0.03 11.94 10.99
N LEU A 164 -0.67 11.73 9.83
CA LEU A 164 -0.01 11.89 8.54
C LEU A 164 0.35 13.35 8.30
N GLU A 165 1.65 13.63 8.39
CA GLU A 165 2.23 14.92 8.02
C GLU A 165 2.12 15.13 6.51
N MET A 166 2.26 16.40 6.08
CA MET A 166 2.08 16.83 4.70
C MET A 166 2.78 15.90 3.70
N ILE A 167 2.03 15.49 2.67
CA ILE A 167 2.58 14.73 1.55
C ILE A 167 3.63 15.60 0.83
N PRO A 168 4.86 15.09 0.64
CA PRO A 168 5.92 15.79 -0.07
C PRO A 168 5.48 16.38 -1.41
N ASP A 169 6.01 17.55 -1.73
CA ASP A 169 5.70 18.32 -2.93
C ASP A 169 5.91 17.52 -4.22
N GLU A 170 6.88 16.62 -4.20
CA GLU A 170 7.28 15.74 -5.30
C GLU A 170 6.22 14.66 -5.59
N LEU A 171 5.45 14.24 -4.59
CA LEU A 171 4.38 13.25 -4.73
C LEU A 171 3.07 13.86 -5.28
N ARG A 172 2.98 15.19 -5.40
CA ARG A 172 1.81 15.92 -5.93
C ARG A 172 1.58 15.80 -7.44
N THR A 173 2.48 15.11 -8.15
CA THR A 173 2.26 14.76 -9.56
C THR A 173 1.69 13.36 -9.73
N ASN A 174 1.75 12.49 -8.71
CA ASN A 174 1.23 11.13 -8.80
C ASN A 174 -0.31 11.16 -8.71
N THR A 175 -1.02 10.91 -9.83
CA THR A 175 -2.48 11.06 -9.95
C THR A 175 -3.29 10.34 -8.85
N PRO A 176 -2.99 9.09 -8.47
CA PRO A 176 -3.63 8.43 -7.32
C PRO A 176 -3.49 9.20 -6.01
N MET A 177 -2.31 9.77 -5.75
CA MET A 177 -2.04 10.57 -4.56
C MET A 177 -2.84 11.87 -4.57
N VAL A 178 -2.94 12.51 -5.74
CA VAL A 178 -3.78 13.71 -5.96
C VAL A 178 -5.25 13.38 -5.74
N LEU A 179 -5.77 12.27 -6.30
CA LEU A 179 -7.14 11.82 -6.10
C LEU A 179 -7.45 11.48 -4.63
N TRP A 180 -6.50 10.86 -3.92
CA TRP A 180 -6.64 10.59 -2.49
C TRP A 180 -6.70 11.89 -1.68
N ILE A 181 -5.77 12.83 -1.90
CA ILE A 181 -5.75 14.17 -1.30
C ILE A 181 -7.11 14.85 -1.54
N CYS A 182 -7.63 14.81 -2.77
CA CYS A 182 -8.89 15.44 -3.14
C CYS A 182 -10.10 14.87 -2.39
N ARG A 183 -10.10 13.56 -2.11
CA ARG A 183 -11.15 12.90 -1.31
C ARG A 183 -11.08 13.28 0.18
N GLN A 184 -9.89 13.51 0.73
CA GLN A 184 -9.73 13.85 2.15
C GLN A 184 -10.15 15.28 2.49
N PHE A 185 -9.90 16.24 1.60
CA PHE A 185 -10.14 17.65 1.89
C PHE A 185 -11.54 18.15 1.53
N GLN A 186 -12.50 17.25 1.26
CA GLN A 186 -13.89 17.60 0.87
C GLN A 186 -13.91 18.63 -0.26
N LEU A 187 -13.06 18.43 -1.27
CA LEU A 187 -13.09 19.29 -2.45
C LEU A 187 -14.47 19.26 -3.09
N LYS A 188 -14.84 20.38 -3.71
CA LYS A 188 -16.09 20.46 -4.45
C LYS A 188 -16.13 19.35 -5.51
N GLN A 189 -17.31 18.77 -5.68
CA GLN A 189 -17.52 17.57 -6.50
C GLN A 189 -17.09 17.77 -7.97
N ASP A 190 -17.17 18.99 -8.48
CA ASP A 190 -16.68 19.40 -9.81
C ASP A 190 -15.18 19.20 -10.00
N VAL A 191 -14.35 19.58 -9.02
CA VAL A 191 -12.89 19.37 -9.06
C VAL A 191 -12.55 17.87 -8.97
N ILE A 192 -13.33 17.12 -8.19
CA ILE A 192 -13.20 15.66 -8.09
C ILE A 192 -13.57 14.99 -9.41
N ASP A 193 -14.63 15.44 -10.07
CA ASP A 193 -15.12 14.89 -11.34
C ASP A 193 -14.20 15.25 -12.51
N GLU A 194 -13.58 16.44 -12.51
CA GLU A 194 -12.53 16.80 -13.49
C GLU A 194 -11.28 15.93 -13.35
N LEU A 195 -10.84 15.68 -12.11
CA LEU A 195 -9.70 14.81 -11.84
C LEU A 195 -10.03 13.34 -12.12
N ARG A 196 -11.26 12.91 -11.89
CA ARG A 196 -11.76 11.56 -12.27
C ARG A 196 -11.85 11.42 -13.77
N ALA A 197 -12.45 12.36 -14.49
CA ALA A 197 -12.55 12.29 -15.95
C ALA A 197 -11.16 12.23 -16.61
N ALA A 198 -10.19 13.01 -16.09
CA ALA A 198 -8.81 12.93 -16.56
C ALA A 198 -8.17 11.56 -16.27
N ASN A 199 -8.66 10.81 -15.28
CA ASN A 199 -8.15 9.51 -14.85
C ASN A 199 -8.98 8.32 -15.38
N ASP A 200 -10.27 8.49 -15.70
CA ASP A 200 -11.15 7.48 -16.32
C ASP A 200 -10.76 7.27 -17.79
N ASP A 201 -10.16 8.29 -18.43
CA ASP A 201 -9.42 8.13 -19.68
C ASP A 201 -8.31 7.04 -19.57
N LEU A 202 -7.81 6.68 -18.36
CA LEU A 202 -6.93 5.51 -18.17
C LEU A 202 -7.64 4.16 -18.15
N GLU A 203 -8.89 4.06 -17.69
CA GLU A 203 -9.57 2.76 -17.51
C GLU A 203 -9.87 2.11 -18.87
N HIS A 204 -10.10 2.93 -19.89
CA HIS A 204 -10.21 2.52 -21.29
C HIS A 204 -8.89 1.99 -21.90
N LEU A 205 -7.74 2.31 -21.31
CA LEU A 205 -6.39 1.95 -21.80
C LEU A 205 -5.88 0.61 -21.25
N THR A 206 -6.57 0.00 -20.27
CA THR A 206 -6.22 -1.29 -19.65
C THR A 206 -6.31 -2.52 -20.58
N LYS A 207 -6.70 -2.33 -21.84
CA LYS A 207 -6.90 -3.39 -22.85
C LYS A 207 -5.82 -3.46 -23.94
N LEU A 208 -4.71 -2.75 -23.78
CA LEU A 208 -3.79 -2.41 -24.87
C LEU A 208 -2.37 -3.00 -24.68
N GLY A 209 -1.68 -3.24 -25.80
CA GLY A 209 -0.40 -3.97 -25.91
C GLY A 209 0.86 -3.14 -25.64
N ASP A 210 2.05 -3.76 -25.78
CA ASP A 210 3.32 -3.21 -25.31
C ASP A 210 3.76 -1.87 -25.94
N ASP A 211 3.40 -1.58 -27.19
CA ASP A 211 3.71 -0.29 -27.84
C ASP A 211 2.82 0.86 -27.30
N GLU A 212 1.63 0.54 -26.81
CA GLU A 212 0.68 1.50 -26.24
C GLU A 212 1.11 1.93 -24.82
N ARG A 213 1.92 1.13 -24.12
CA ARG A 213 2.55 1.50 -22.84
C ARG A 213 3.51 2.68 -22.96
N LEU A 214 4.11 2.92 -24.12
CA LEU A 214 4.99 4.08 -24.36
C LEU A 214 4.20 5.37 -24.56
N GLU A 215 3.03 5.29 -25.21
CA GLU A 215 2.10 6.41 -25.36
C GLU A 215 1.39 6.70 -24.03
N MET A 216 1.05 5.66 -23.26
CA MET A 216 0.55 5.74 -21.89
C MET A 216 1.51 6.52 -20.97
N ARG A 217 2.83 6.35 -21.12
CA ARG A 217 3.83 7.16 -20.39
C ARG A 217 3.79 8.64 -20.77
N LYS A 218 3.47 8.98 -22.02
CA LYS A 218 3.35 10.38 -22.47
C LYS A 218 2.05 11.02 -22.01
N GLU A 219 0.94 10.28 -22.06
CA GLU A 219 -0.36 10.74 -21.52
C GLU A 219 -0.30 10.91 -20.00
N MET A 220 0.38 10.02 -19.27
CA MET A 220 0.66 10.21 -17.85
C MET A 220 1.44 11.50 -17.57
N VAL A 221 2.40 11.88 -18.41
CA VAL A 221 3.16 13.15 -18.26
C VAL A 221 2.25 14.36 -18.49
N SER A 222 1.32 14.28 -19.45
CA SER A 222 0.33 15.32 -19.72
C SER A 222 -0.67 15.46 -18.55
N LEU A 223 -1.16 14.34 -18.04
CA LEU A 223 -2.04 14.26 -16.87
C LEU A 223 -1.38 14.83 -15.61
N ARG A 224 -0.10 14.47 -15.37
CA ARG A 224 0.73 15.01 -14.28
C ARG A 224 0.86 16.52 -14.34
N LYS A 225 0.94 17.09 -15.55
CA LYS A 225 0.97 18.54 -15.77
C LYS A 225 -0.38 19.18 -15.43
N ARG A 226 -1.49 18.57 -15.89
CA ARG A 226 -2.85 19.03 -15.57
C ARG A 226 -3.15 19.03 -14.07
N ASN A 227 -2.77 17.97 -13.37
CA ASN A 227 -2.95 17.87 -11.92
C ASN A 227 -2.15 18.94 -11.16
N ARG A 228 -0.93 19.25 -11.62
CA ARG A 228 -0.13 20.34 -11.06
C ARG A 228 -0.81 21.70 -11.24
N ASP A 229 -1.26 22.00 -12.46
CA ASP A 229 -1.91 23.27 -12.79
C ASP A 229 -3.24 23.46 -12.01
N LEU A 230 -3.96 22.36 -11.72
CA LEU A 230 -5.18 22.38 -10.89
C LEU A 230 -4.87 22.67 -9.41
N LEU A 231 -3.82 22.05 -8.85
CA LEU A 231 -3.39 22.29 -7.47
C LEU A 231 -2.86 23.72 -7.26
N ASP A 232 -2.20 24.29 -8.27
CA ASP A 232 -1.72 25.68 -8.22
C ASP A 232 -2.86 26.71 -8.21
N ARG A 233 -4.05 26.36 -8.73
CA ARG A 233 -5.23 27.25 -8.77
C ARG A 233 -6.03 27.30 -7.47
N GLU A 234 -5.88 26.29 -6.60
CA GLU A 234 -6.63 26.17 -5.33
C GLU A 234 -5.67 26.07 -4.11
N PRO A 235 -4.95 27.15 -3.75
CA PRO A 235 -3.91 27.14 -2.72
C PRO A 235 -4.40 26.87 -1.29
N LYS A 236 -5.72 26.77 -1.05
CA LYS A 236 -6.27 26.31 0.24
C LYS A 236 -6.06 24.81 0.47
N LEU A 237 -5.73 24.05 -0.59
CA LEU A 237 -5.25 22.67 -0.53
C LEU A 237 -3.83 22.53 0.04
N TYR A 238 -3.14 23.65 0.27
CA TYR A 238 -1.72 23.73 0.66
C TYR A 238 -1.51 23.74 2.19
N MET A 239 -2.38 23.11 2.99
CA MET A 239 -2.49 23.36 4.44
C MET A 239 -1.14 23.57 5.16
N LYS A 240 -0.93 24.84 5.55
CA LYS A 240 0.12 25.44 6.40
C LYS A 240 1.58 25.28 5.95
N VAL A 241 1.99 26.24 5.11
CA VAL A 241 3.36 26.77 5.09
C VAL A 241 3.81 27.13 6.52
N LYS A 242 4.88 26.45 6.94
CA LYS A 242 5.58 26.55 8.21
C LYS A 242 6.05 27.99 8.49
N LEU A 243 5.55 28.62 9.55
CA LEU A 243 6.31 29.66 10.28
C LEU A 243 6.19 29.43 11.78
N GLY A 244 6.92 28.41 12.24
CA GLY A 244 7.44 28.34 13.59
C GLY A 244 8.95 28.55 13.56
N VAL A 245 9.40 29.75 13.18
CA VAL A 245 10.76 30.19 13.52
C VAL A 245 10.61 31.04 14.78
N LYS A 246 10.94 30.46 15.94
CA LYS A 246 11.15 31.24 17.16
C LYS A 246 12.32 32.20 16.91
N GLY A 247 12.09 33.48 17.20
CA GLY A 247 13.15 34.46 17.48
C GLY A 247 13.39 35.49 16.39
N CYS A 248 12.61 36.57 16.38
CA CYS A 248 13.18 37.92 16.49
C CYS A 248 12.09 38.96 16.77
N ALA A 249 12.48 39.93 17.59
CA ALA A 249 11.66 40.95 18.21
C ALA A 249 10.93 41.87 17.24
N SER A 250 9.75 42.32 17.68
CA SER A 250 9.21 43.69 17.56
C SER A 250 9.48 44.50 16.30
N ARG A 251 8.38 44.91 15.64
CA ARG A 251 8.03 46.28 15.17
C ARG A 251 6.94 46.10 14.12
N VAL A 252 5.66 46.27 14.48
CA VAL A 252 4.92 47.53 14.32
C VAL A 252 5.32 48.26 13.03
N CYS A 253 4.50 48.11 12.00
CA CYS A 253 4.32 49.15 11.00
C CYS A 253 2.86 49.16 10.57
N THR A 254 2.15 50.14 11.11
CA THR A 254 0.81 50.61 10.75
C THR A 254 0.83 51.13 9.32
N ILE A 255 -0.21 50.86 8.54
CA ILE A 255 -0.48 51.60 7.29
C ILE A 255 -1.75 52.42 7.55
N GLN A 256 -1.60 53.75 7.41
CA GLN A 256 -2.69 54.74 7.36
C GLN A 256 -3.54 54.58 6.11
#